data_AF-A0A1X7UYN0-F1
#
_entry.id   AF-A0A1X7UYN0-F1
#
_cell.length_a   1.000
_cell.length_b   1.000
_cell.length_c   1.000
_cell.angle_alpha   90.00
_cell.angle_beta   90.00
_cell.angle_gamma   90.00
#
_symmetry.space_group_name_H-M   'P 1'
#
loop_
_entity.id
_entity.type
_entity.pdbx_description
1 polymer ?
#
loop_
_entity_poly.entity_id
_entity_poly.type
_entity_poly.pdbx_seq_one_letter_code
_entity_poly.pdbx_strand_id
1 'polypeptide(L)'
;YWCLNAMYIVLYGLVGYFVIGFEVPSYPVYFSTSPQDTPTHWHQRIFFINEPMQVQTGDLCYKNKDCSRSLNIKIEMMLFPLSKESQVLIIPEH
;
A
#
# COMPACT_ATOMS: atom_id res chain seq x y z
N TYR A 1 30.11 9.29 3.01
CA TYR A 1 30.01 7.95 2.39
C TYR A 1 28.59 7.36 2.50
N TRP A 2 27.51 8.10 2.18
CA TRP A 2 26.13 7.62 2.39
C TRP A 2 25.19 7.90 1.20
N CYS A 3 25.70 8.05 -0.03
CA CYS A 3 24.88 8.50 -1.16
C CYS A 3 25.01 7.66 -2.44
N LEU A 4 25.41 6.39 -2.36
CA LEU A 4 25.60 5.56 -3.58
C LEU A 4 24.93 4.18 -3.58
N ASN A 5 24.11 3.80 -2.58
CA ASN A 5 23.55 2.43 -2.51
C ASN A 5 22.05 2.33 -2.17
N ALA A 6 21.25 3.37 -2.37
CA ALA A 6 19.79 3.24 -2.21
C ALA A 6 19.14 2.63 -3.47
N MET A 7 19.62 1.45 -3.91
CA MET A 7 18.95 0.68 -4.98
C MET A 7 17.82 -0.21 -4.41
N TYR A 8 17.86 -0.50 -3.11
CA TYR A 8 16.90 -1.34 -2.40
C TYR A 8 16.38 -0.65 -1.13
N ILE A 9 15.08 -0.77 -0.87
CA ILE A 9 14.40 -0.30 0.35
C ILE A 9 13.71 -1.48 1.04
N VAL A 10 13.51 -1.43 2.36
CA VAL A 10 12.80 -2.48 3.09
C VAL A 10 11.33 -2.11 3.24
N LEU A 11 10.44 -2.95 2.72
CA LEU A 11 9.01 -2.88 2.89
C LEU A 11 8.61 -3.59 4.19
N TYR A 12 7.88 -2.91 5.06
CA TYR A 12 7.32 -3.48 6.31
C TYR A 12 5.81 -3.68 6.26
N GLY A 13 5.14 -3.01 5.32
CA GLY A 13 3.69 -3.05 5.22
C GLY A 13 3.18 -2.04 4.21
N LEU A 14 1.88 -2.15 3.93
CA LEU A 14 1.15 -1.23 3.08
C LEU A 14 0.37 -0.23 3.92
N VAL A 15 0.21 0.98 3.40
CA VAL A 15 -0.64 2.01 4.00
C VAL A 15 -1.86 2.21 3.12
N GLY A 16 -3.04 1.93 3.66
CA GLY A 16 -4.32 2.24 3.06
C GLY A 16 -4.85 3.59 3.54
N TYR A 17 -5.29 4.41 2.60
CA TYR A 17 -6.00 5.65 2.84
C TYR A 17 -7.13 5.79 1.81
N PHE A 18 -8.03 6.73 2.04
CA PHE A 18 -9.14 7.04 1.15
C PHE A 18 -9.29 8.54 0.93
N VAL A 19 -9.96 8.89 -0.15
CA VAL A 19 -10.35 10.26 -0.50
C VAL A 19 -11.87 10.29 -0.60
N ILE A 20 -12.49 11.31 -0.03
CA ILE A 20 -13.93 11.56 -0.15
C ILE A 20 -14.11 12.87 -0.90
N GLY A 21 -14.86 12.79 -2.01
CA GLY A 21 -15.29 13.95 -2.78
C GLY A 21 -16.80 14.11 -2.71
N PHE A 22 -17.24 15.37 -2.66
CA PHE A 22 -18.63 15.79 -2.77
C PHE A 22 -18.78 16.63 -4.03
N GLU A 23 -19.69 16.20 -4.90
CA GLU A 23 -20.11 16.98 -6.05
C GLU A 23 -21.10 18.04 -5.58
N VAL A 24 -20.63 19.28 -5.40
CA VAL A 24 -21.51 20.43 -5.18
C VAL A 24 -21.50 21.35 -6.41
N PRO A 25 -22.64 21.99 -6.77
CA PRO A 25 -22.77 22.67 -8.06
C PRO A 25 -21.79 23.82 -8.32
N SER A 26 -21.22 24.40 -7.26
CA SER A 26 -20.43 25.63 -7.35
C SER A 26 -18.91 25.38 -7.34
N TYR A 27 -18.43 24.29 -6.74
CA TYR A 27 -17.01 23.92 -6.67
C TYR A 27 -16.86 22.49 -6.13
N PRO A 28 -15.85 21.71 -6.52
CA PRO A 28 -15.61 20.40 -5.92
C PRO A 28 -15.15 20.56 -4.47
N VAL A 29 -15.75 19.82 -3.55
CA VAL A 29 -15.27 19.71 -2.16
C VAL A 29 -14.72 18.33 -1.97
N TYR A 30 -13.48 18.21 -1.51
CA TYR A 30 -12.93 16.91 -1.17
C TYR A 30 -12.02 17.01 0.05
N PHE A 31 -11.85 15.88 0.72
CA PHE A 31 -10.79 15.70 1.71
C PHE A 31 -10.18 14.32 1.55
N SER A 32 -8.95 14.21 2.02
CA SER A 32 -8.12 13.01 1.89
C SER A 32 -7.58 12.61 3.25
N THR A 33 -7.39 11.31 3.42
CA THR A 33 -6.72 10.73 4.59
C THR A 33 -5.27 10.31 4.28
N SER A 34 -4.74 10.71 3.12
CA SER A 34 -3.35 10.46 2.72
C SER A 34 -2.36 10.95 3.78
N PRO A 35 -1.23 10.25 3.98
CA PRO A 35 -0.17 10.71 4.87
C PRO A 35 0.48 12.03 4.43
N GLN A 36 0.27 12.47 3.18
CA GLN A 36 0.78 13.74 2.65
C GLN A 36 -0.19 14.91 2.89
N ASP A 37 -1.42 14.63 3.29
CA ASP A 37 -2.46 15.64 3.51
C ASP A 37 -2.63 15.97 5.00
N THR A 38 -3.49 16.95 5.30
CA THR A 38 -3.80 17.33 6.68
C THR A 38 -4.37 16.14 7.46
N PRO A 39 -3.83 15.79 8.64
CA PRO A 39 -4.30 14.64 9.42
C PRO A 39 -5.79 14.72 9.76
N THR A 40 -6.48 13.58 9.64
CA THR A 40 -7.89 13.43 10.03
C THR A 40 -8.02 12.46 11.20
N HIS A 41 -9.17 12.46 11.89
CA HIS A 41 -9.43 11.49 12.97
C HIS A 41 -9.38 10.02 12.51
N TRP A 42 -9.60 9.75 11.22
CA TRP A 42 -9.47 8.41 10.64
C TRP A 42 -8.03 7.92 10.52
N HIS A 43 -7.04 8.82 10.54
CA HIS A 43 -5.64 8.51 10.28
C HIS A 43 -5.48 7.68 8.99
N GLN A 44 -4.49 6.78 8.93
CA GLN A 44 -4.33 5.78 7.90
C GLN A 44 -4.45 4.38 8.50
N ARG A 45 -4.74 3.38 7.66
CA ARG A 45 -4.70 1.98 8.07
C ARG A 45 -3.40 1.34 7.58
N ILE A 46 -2.62 0.79 8.51
CA ILE A 46 -1.40 0.05 8.17
C ILE A 46 -1.71 -1.44 8.10
N PHE A 47 -1.22 -2.09 7.05
CA PHE A 47 -1.26 -3.52 6.87
C PHE A 47 0.17 -4.07 6.86
N PHE A 48 0.58 -4.67 7.96
CA PHE A 48 1.90 -5.28 8.06
C PHE A 48 1.96 -6.56 7.23
N ILE A 49 3.09 -6.76 6.56
CA ILE A 49 3.44 -8.05 5.97
C ILE A 49 4.09 -8.93 7.05
N ASN A 50 4.12 -10.24 6.86
CA ASN A 50 4.60 -11.17 7.90
C ASN A 50 6.08 -10.97 8.21
N GLU A 51 6.88 -10.79 7.15
CA GLU A 51 8.32 -10.58 7.24
C GLU A 51 8.72 -9.39 6.37
N PRO A 52 9.62 -8.49 6.84
CA PRO A 52 10.11 -7.38 6.03
C PRO A 52 10.76 -7.88 4.73
N MET A 53 10.43 -7.22 3.61
CA MET A 53 10.92 -7.62 2.28
C MET A 53 11.80 -6.52 1.70
N GLN A 54 12.95 -6.87 1.12
CA GLN A 54 13.72 -5.93 0.31
C GLN A 54 12.99 -5.71 -1.01
N VAL A 55 12.84 -4.46 -1.46
CA VAL A 55 12.18 -4.13 -2.72
C VAL A 55 13.02 -3.13 -3.52
N GLN A 56 12.93 -3.21 -4.83
CA GLN A 56 13.62 -2.33 -5.77
C GLN A 56 12.61 -1.49 -6.57
N THR A 57 13.08 -0.35 -7.08
CA THR A 57 12.30 0.43 -8.06
C THR A 57 12.01 -0.42 -9.28
N GLY A 58 10.72 -0.63 -9.58
CA GLY A 58 10.25 -1.45 -10.69
C GLY A 58 9.54 -2.74 -10.26
N ASP A 59 9.60 -3.11 -8.99
CA ASP A 59 8.85 -4.25 -8.45
C ASP A 59 7.34 -3.97 -8.53
N LEU A 60 6.59 -4.94 -9.06
CA LEU A 60 5.14 -4.83 -9.26
C LEU A 60 4.41 -5.42 -8.07
N CYS A 61 3.29 -4.80 -7.65
CA CYS A 61 2.37 -5.32 -6.63
C CYS A 61 1.01 -5.57 -7.28
N TYR A 62 0.38 -6.71 -6.96
CA TYR A 62 -0.93 -7.08 -7.52
C TYR A 62 -1.99 -7.20 -6.41
N LYS A 63 -3.26 -7.14 -6.79
CA LYS A 63 -4.40 -7.41 -5.90
C LYS A 63 -5.13 -8.64 -6.43
N ASN A 64 -5.44 -9.60 -5.55
CA ASN A 64 -6.31 -10.71 -5.93
C ASN A 64 -7.79 -10.28 -5.82
N LYS A 65 -8.61 -10.64 -6.81
CA LYS A 65 -10.00 -10.18 -7.00
C LYS A 65 -11.07 -11.18 -6.55
N ASP A 66 -10.68 -12.28 -5.89
CA ASP A 66 -11.57 -13.44 -5.69
C ASP A 66 -12.76 -13.25 -4.72
N CYS A 67 -13.01 -12.05 -4.17
CA CYS A 67 -14.26 -11.78 -3.44
C CYS A 67 -14.58 -10.27 -3.35
N SER A 68 -15.86 -9.90 -3.43
CA SER A 68 -16.33 -8.52 -3.28
C SER A 68 -16.41 -8.06 -1.83
N ARG A 69 -16.38 -8.99 -0.86
CA ARG A 69 -16.53 -8.72 0.57
C ARG A 69 -15.25 -8.96 1.39
N SER A 70 -14.40 -9.91 0.98
CA SER A 70 -13.09 -10.11 1.59
C SER A 70 -11.99 -9.38 0.82
N LEU A 71 -11.24 -8.49 1.48
CA LEU A 71 -10.09 -7.80 0.88
C LEU A 71 -8.84 -8.69 1.00
N ASN A 72 -8.70 -9.67 0.09
CA ASN A 72 -7.48 -10.47 -0.01
C ASN A 72 -6.44 -9.71 -0.85
N ILE A 73 -5.42 -9.16 -0.20
CA ILE A 73 -4.33 -8.49 -0.90
C ILE A 73 -3.18 -9.49 -1.03
N LYS A 74 -2.97 -10.04 -2.22
CA LYS A 74 -1.80 -10.88 -2.50
C LYS A 74 -0.68 -10.00 -3.02
N ILE A 75 0.30 -9.69 -2.19
CA ILE A 75 1.46 -8.92 -2.59
C ILE A 75 2.48 -9.91 -3.15
N GLU A 76 2.53 -10.03 -4.47
CA GLU A 76 3.63 -10.68 -5.17
C GLU A 76 4.65 -9.61 -5.54
N MET A 77 5.93 -9.83 -5.26
CA MET A 77 7.01 -8.93 -5.67
C MET A 77 8.07 -9.74 -6.41
N MET A 78 8.60 -9.18 -7.49
CA MET A 78 9.68 -9.81 -8.26
C MET A 78 11.00 -9.17 -7.85
N LEU A 79 11.77 -9.86 -7.01
CA LEU A 79 13.07 -9.37 -6.57
C LEU A 79 14.11 -9.67 -7.63
N PHE A 80 14.85 -8.67 -8.08
CA PHE A 80 16.01 -8.89 -8.95
C PHE A 80 17.24 -9.28 -8.11
N PRO A 81 17.96 -10.38 -8.42
CA PRO A 81 17.87 -11.19 -9.64
C PRO A 81 16.89 -12.38 -9.51
N LEU A 82 15.66 -12.19 -10.01
CA LEU A 82 14.64 -13.19 -10.33
C LEU A 82 14.21 -14.18 -9.23
N SER A 83 14.32 -13.86 -7.94
CA SER A 83 13.57 -14.60 -6.91
C SER A 83 12.16 -14.03 -6.80
N LYS A 84 11.14 -14.89 -6.96
CA LYS A 84 9.76 -14.52 -6.65
C LYS A 84 9.55 -14.69 -5.17
N GLU A 85 9.31 -13.60 -4.46
CA GLU A 85 8.79 -13.63 -3.10
C GLU A 85 7.33 -13.17 -3.14
N SER A 86 6.47 -13.93 -2.49
CA SER A 86 5.04 -13.61 -2.42
C SER A 86 4.54 -13.81 -1.01
N GLN A 87 3.85 -12.80 -0.49
CA GLN A 87 3.14 -12.90 0.77
C GLN A 87 1.66 -12.62 0.54
N VAL A 88 0.80 -13.50 1.07
CA VAL A 88 -0.64 -13.29 1.07
C VAL A 88 -0.98 -12.52 2.35
N LEU A 89 -1.44 -11.29 2.20
CA LEU A 89 -1.97 -10.50 3.30
C LEU A 89 -3.47 -10.80 3.43
N ILE A 90 -3.82 -11.52 4.48
CA ILE A 90 -5.22 -11.76 4.86
C ILE A 90 -5.63 -10.64 5.80
N ILE A 91 -6.49 -9.74 5.33
CA ILE A 91 -7.08 -8.71 6.17
C ILE A 91 -8.28 -9.35 6.86
N PRO A 92 -8.25 -9.52 8.20
CA PRO A 92 -9.39 -10.10 8.91
C PRO A 92 -10.63 -9.22 8.70
N GLU A 93 -11.75 -9.87 8.39
CA GLU A 93 -13.06 -9.23 8.46
C GLU A 93 -13.33 -8.89 9.95
N HIS A 94 -13.62 -7.62 10.22
CA HIS A 94 -14.12 -7.17 11.52
C HIS A 94 -15.64 -7.07 11.46
#